data_AF-A0A7S2WVF0-F1
#
_entry.id   AF-A0A7S2WVF0-F1
#
_cell.length_a   1.000
_cell.length_b   1.000
_cell.length_c   1.000
_cell.angle_alpha   90.00
_cell.angle_beta   90.00
_cell.angle_gamma   90.00
#
_symmetry.space_group_name_H-M   'P 1'
#
loop_
_entity.id
_entity.type
_entity.pdbx_description
1 polymer ?
#
loop_
_entity_poly.entity_id
_entity_poly.type
_entity_poly.pdbx_seq_one_letter_code
_entity_poly.pdbx_strand_id
1 'polypeptide(L)'
;GRTADPGFLERLYFNLDVAITFRGFGLSLVESRVDHPLELLSITCDAVSLRKFGHSDATRCSIHHIQVDDMRPGAKFPVVFQPMDSGFNSVLRDDRRNIAFLQVGFERDTSFPNILHFKTFQ
;
A
#
# COMPACT_ATOMS: atom_id res chain seq x y z
N GLY A 1 39.44 -15.61 -9.82
CA GLY A 1 38.16 -14.91 -9.62
C GLY A 1 37.53 -15.43 -8.36
N ARG A 2 37.14 -14.55 -7.42
CA ARG A 2 36.44 -14.98 -6.20
C ARG A 2 35.06 -15.50 -6.58
N THR A 3 34.80 -16.76 -6.30
CA THR A 3 33.45 -17.33 -6.33
C THR A 3 32.60 -16.58 -5.32
N ALA A 4 31.42 -16.10 -5.74
CA ALA A 4 30.48 -15.48 -4.82
C ALA A 4 30.08 -16.50 -3.75
N ASP A 5 30.17 -16.11 -2.49
CA ASP A 5 29.72 -16.93 -1.36
C ASP A 5 28.23 -17.26 -1.54
N PRO A 6 27.85 -18.55 -1.65
CA PRO A 6 26.47 -18.95 -1.95
C PRO A 6 25.44 -18.42 -0.94
N GLY A 7 25.86 -18.22 0.31
CA GLY A 7 24.98 -17.71 1.38
C GLY A 7 25.03 -16.19 1.51
N PHE A 8 25.79 -15.48 0.68
CA PHE A 8 25.91 -14.02 0.77
C PHE A 8 24.57 -13.32 0.55
N LEU A 9 23.83 -13.69 -0.50
CA LEU A 9 22.56 -13.06 -0.83
C LEU A 9 21.48 -13.35 0.22
N GLU A 10 21.46 -14.57 0.76
CA GLU A 10 20.53 -14.95 1.82
C GLU A 10 20.79 -14.16 3.10
N ARG A 11 22.06 -14.08 3.54
CA ARG A 11 22.44 -13.28 4.72
C ARG A 11 22.21 -11.80 4.48
N LEU A 12 22.51 -11.30 3.29
CA LEU A 12 22.24 -9.91 2.91
C LEU A 12 20.74 -9.63 3.01
N TYR A 13 19.90 -10.45 2.39
CA TYR A 13 18.45 -10.32 2.45
C TYR A 13 17.94 -10.36 3.89
N PHE A 14 18.35 -11.35 4.69
CA PHE A 14 17.94 -11.49 6.09
C PHE A 14 18.35 -10.27 6.93
N ASN A 15 19.56 -9.73 6.75
CA ASN A 15 20.06 -8.62 7.54
C ASN A 15 19.48 -7.25 7.14
N LEU A 16 19.11 -7.05 5.87
CA LEU A 16 18.60 -5.76 5.41
C LEU A 16 17.24 -5.42 6.04
N ASP A 17 17.12 -4.22 6.59
CA ASP A 17 15.83 -3.54 6.77
C ASP A 17 15.59 -2.70 5.51
N VAL A 18 14.51 -3.00 4.80
CA VAL A 18 14.16 -2.34 3.54
C VAL A 18 12.82 -1.68 3.73
N ALA A 19 12.79 -0.36 3.53
CA ALA A 19 11.56 0.41 3.48
C ALA A 19 11.46 1.12 2.13
N ILE A 20 10.37 0.87 1.41
CA ILE A 20 10.02 1.53 0.16
C ILE A 20 8.69 2.23 0.41
N THR A 21 8.59 3.51 0.07
CA THR A 21 7.32 4.24 0.18
C THR A 21 7.06 5.00 -1.11
N PHE A 22 5.91 4.72 -1.70
CA PHE A 22 5.34 5.50 -2.79
C PHE A 22 4.47 6.58 -2.17
N ARG A 23 4.67 7.83 -2.56
CA ARG A 23 3.85 8.96 -2.12
C ARG A 23 3.17 9.59 -3.31
N GLY A 24 1.85 9.70 -3.25
CA GLY A 24 1.00 10.25 -4.29
C GLY A 24 0.99 9.37 -5.53
N PHE A 25 -0.04 8.54 -5.65
CA PHE A 25 -0.36 7.82 -6.88
C PHE A 25 -1.78 8.19 -7.30
N GLY A 26 -1.95 8.48 -8.59
CA GLY A 26 -3.24 8.79 -9.19
C GLY A 26 -3.44 7.97 -10.44
N LEU A 27 -4.64 7.44 -10.63
CA LEU A 27 -5.09 6.82 -11.87
C LEU A 27 -6.43 7.42 -12.26
N SER A 28 -6.52 7.94 -13.48
CA SER A 28 -7.76 8.47 -14.04
C SER A 28 -8.18 7.63 -15.24
N LEU A 29 -9.45 7.20 -15.25
CA LEU A 29 -10.10 6.64 -16.43
C LEU A 29 -10.77 7.79 -17.19
N VAL A 30 -10.31 8.03 -18.41
CA VAL A 30 -10.79 9.12 -19.26
C VAL A 30 -11.37 8.54 -20.55
N GLU A 31 -12.60 8.91 -20.87
CA GLU A 31 -13.20 8.67 -22.17
C GLU A 31 -12.72 9.75 -23.15
N SER A 32 -12.00 9.35 -24.20
CA SER A 32 -11.55 10.26 -25.25
C SER A 32 -12.63 10.46 -26.31
N ARG A 33 -13.54 11.39 -26.08
CA ARG A 33 -14.50 11.83 -27.13
C ARG A 33 -13.86 12.89 -28.03
N VAL A 34 -14.43 13.05 -29.23
CA VAL A 34 -13.92 13.95 -30.28
C VAL A 34 -14.08 15.44 -29.88
N ASP A 35 -15.09 15.75 -29.07
CA ASP A 35 -15.44 17.11 -28.65
C ASP A 35 -14.73 17.54 -27.35
N HIS A 36 -14.67 16.66 -26.34
CA HIS A 36 -13.86 16.88 -25.14
C HIS A 36 -13.59 15.55 -24.40
N PRO A 37 -12.42 15.38 -23.77
CA PRO A 37 -12.17 14.25 -22.88
C PRO A 37 -13.11 14.33 -21.68
N LEU A 38 -13.70 13.21 -21.30
CA LEU A 38 -14.56 13.09 -20.13
C LEU A 38 -13.90 12.17 -19.11
N GLU A 39 -13.49 12.71 -17.96
CA GLU A 39 -13.01 11.90 -16.86
C GLU A 39 -14.20 11.13 -16.24
N LEU A 40 -14.08 9.81 -16.18
CA LEU A 40 -15.15 8.94 -15.67
C LEU A 40 -14.90 8.53 -14.23
N LEU A 41 -13.64 8.29 -13.87
CA LEU A 41 -13.25 7.76 -12.58
C LEU A 41 -11.85 8.26 -12.21
N SER A 42 -11.64 8.59 -10.95
CA SER A 42 -10.33 8.87 -10.40
C SER A 42 -10.05 7.95 -9.23
N ILE A 43 -8.83 7.41 -9.16
CA ILE A 43 -8.31 6.64 -8.02
C ILE A 43 -7.09 7.39 -7.49
N THR A 44 -7.17 7.85 -6.25
CA THR A 44 -6.08 8.54 -5.56
C THR A 44 -5.58 7.68 -4.41
N CYS A 45 -4.27 7.55 -4.26
CA CYS A 45 -3.65 6.87 -3.13
C CYS A 45 -2.45 7.67 -2.62
N ASP A 46 -2.48 8.09 -1.35
CA ASP A 46 -1.50 9.05 -0.85
C ASP A 46 -0.18 8.38 -0.49
N ALA A 47 -0.24 7.20 0.13
CA ALA A 47 0.94 6.50 0.58
C ALA A 47 0.75 4.99 0.59
N VAL A 48 1.64 4.30 -0.14
CA VAL A 48 1.83 2.86 -0.07
C VAL A 48 3.24 2.59 0.45
N SER A 49 3.34 1.95 1.61
CA SER A 49 4.61 1.60 2.24
C SER A 49 4.80 0.08 2.22
N LEU A 50 5.93 -0.36 1.68
CA LEU A 50 6.41 -1.73 1.74
C LEU A 50 7.61 -1.78 2.68
N ARG A 51 7.59 -2.69 3.66
CA ARG A 51 8.67 -2.90 4.61
C ARG A 51 9.02 -4.36 4.71
N LYS A 52 10.32 -4.67 4.67
CA LYS A 52 10.91 -5.95 5.08
C LYS A 52 11.75 -5.65 6.32
N PHE A 53 11.51 -6.36 7.41
CA PHE A 53 12.21 -6.09 8.67
C PHE A 53 13.57 -6.80 8.71
N GLY A 54 14.62 -6.11 9.13
CA GLY A 54 15.93 -6.72 9.35
C GLY A 54 15.85 -7.84 10.39
N HIS A 55 16.64 -8.89 10.22
CA HIS A 55 16.68 -10.07 11.09
C HIS A 55 15.33 -10.78 11.27
N SER A 56 14.43 -10.61 10.30
CA SER A 56 13.11 -11.20 10.29
C SER A 56 12.71 -11.50 8.84
N ASP A 57 11.93 -12.57 8.67
CA ASP A 57 11.27 -12.89 7.40
C ASP A 57 9.91 -12.18 7.28
N ALA A 58 9.60 -11.30 8.24
CA ALA A 58 8.38 -10.52 8.23
C ALA A 58 8.41 -9.42 7.17
N THR A 59 7.30 -9.26 6.48
CA THR A 59 7.05 -8.18 5.53
C THR A 59 5.73 -7.49 5.85
N ARG A 60 5.61 -6.23 5.44
CA ARG A 60 4.43 -5.41 5.67
C ARG A 60 4.19 -4.47 4.50
N CYS A 61 2.99 -4.50 3.96
CA CYS A 61 2.42 -3.52 3.04
C CYS A 61 1.38 -2.70 3.79
N SER A 62 1.46 -1.38 3.72
CA SER A 62 0.54 -0.44 4.37
C SER A 62 0.03 0.57 3.35
N ILE A 63 -1.29 0.74 3.29
CA ILE A 63 -1.96 1.79 2.52
C ILE A 63 -2.61 2.73 3.53
N HIS A 64 -2.21 3.99 3.56
CA HIS A 64 -2.73 4.95 4.53
C HIS A 64 -4.01 5.62 4.06
N HIS A 65 -4.08 5.98 2.79
CA HIS A 65 -5.23 6.64 2.20
C HIS A 65 -5.43 6.17 0.77
N ILE A 66 -6.68 5.90 0.42
CA ILE A 66 -7.12 5.58 -0.93
C ILE A 66 -8.53 6.14 -1.12
N GLN A 67 -8.78 6.76 -2.27
CA GLN A 67 -10.08 7.32 -2.61
C GLN A 67 -10.39 6.96 -4.06
N VAL A 68 -11.65 6.59 -4.32
CA VAL A 68 -12.17 6.36 -5.66
C VAL A 68 -13.36 7.28 -5.87
N ASP A 69 -13.27 8.11 -6.89
CA ASP A 69 -14.25 9.14 -7.23
C ASP A 69 -14.95 8.84 -8.55
N ASP A 70 -16.23 9.16 -8.63
CA ASP A 70 -17.02 9.17 -9.86
C ASP A 70 -17.00 10.58 -10.43
N MET A 71 -16.26 10.74 -11.53
CA MET A 71 -15.98 12.05 -12.12
C MET A 71 -17.05 12.47 -13.13
N ARG A 72 -18.09 11.65 -13.35
CA ARG A 72 -19.16 11.95 -14.31
C ARG A 72 -20.01 13.14 -13.85
N PRO A 73 -20.42 14.02 -14.78
CA PRO A 73 -21.37 15.09 -14.47
C PRO A 73 -22.67 14.54 -13.88
N GLY A 74 -23.07 15.06 -12.72
CA GLY A 74 -24.29 14.61 -12.04
C GLY A 74 -24.19 13.24 -11.38
N ALA A 75 -22.97 12.74 -11.12
CA ALA A 75 -22.76 11.51 -10.36
C ALA A 75 -23.55 11.53 -9.04
N LYS A 76 -24.32 10.47 -8.80
CA LYS A 76 -25.11 10.31 -7.57
C LYS A 76 -24.22 10.23 -6.33
N PHE A 77 -23.03 9.66 -6.49
CA PHE A 77 -22.04 9.48 -5.43
C PHE A 77 -20.67 9.96 -5.95
N PRO A 78 -20.32 11.25 -5.74
CA PRO A 78 -19.06 11.80 -6.21
C PRO A 78 -17.83 11.06 -5.65
N VAL A 79 -17.92 10.62 -4.39
CA VAL A 79 -16.97 9.69 -3.78
C VAL A 79 -17.61 8.32 -3.71
N VAL A 80 -17.04 7.35 -4.41
CA VAL A 80 -17.54 5.97 -4.49
C VAL A 80 -17.02 5.16 -3.32
N PHE A 81 -15.75 5.35 -2.98
CA PHE A 81 -15.07 4.57 -1.94
C PHE A 81 -13.95 5.40 -1.31
N GLN A 82 -13.90 5.40 0.01
CA GLN A 82 -12.80 5.93 0.80
C GLN A 82 -12.85 5.35 2.22
N PRO A 83 -11.73 5.28 2.95
CA PRO A 83 -11.71 5.03 4.39
C PRO A 83 -12.68 5.98 5.11
N MET A 84 -13.36 5.56 6.19
CA MET A 84 -14.27 6.47 6.90
C MET A 84 -13.57 7.69 7.51
N ASP A 85 -12.28 7.54 7.79
CA ASP A 85 -11.37 8.55 8.34
C ASP A 85 -10.60 9.30 7.25
N SER A 86 -10.95 9.17 5.96
CA SER A 86 -10.34 9.91 4.86
C SER A 86 -10.77 11.38 4.81
N GLY A 87 -9.85 12.27 4.40
CA GLY A 87 -10.07 13.70 4.27
C GLY A 87 -8.81 14.52 4.51
N PHE A 88 -8.89 15.85 4.39
CA PHE A 88 -7.77 16.81 4.53
C PHE A 88 -6.96 16.73 5.86
N ASN A 89 -7.36 15.85 6.81
CA ASN A 89 -6.74 15.65 8.12
C ASN A 89 -6.51 14.15 8.50
N SER A 90 -6.54 13.23 7.54
CA SER A 90 -6.64 11.76 7.77
C SER A 90 -5.37 11.03 8.28
N VAL A 91 -4.37 11.73 8.83
CA VAL A 91 -3.23 11.06 9.50
C VAL A 91 -3.59 10.63 10.93
N LEU A 92 -4.74 11.07 11.44
CA LEU A 92 -5.17 10.87 12.82
C LEU A 92 -6.62 10.35 12.82
N ARG A 93 -6.80 9.08 13.19
CA ARG A 93 -8.08 8.65 13.78
C ARG A 93 -8.32 9.45 15.07
N ASP A 94 -9.54 9.42 15.62
CA ASP A 94 -9.89 10.11 16.88
C ASP A 94 -8.88 9.85 18.04
N ASP A 95 -8.10 8.77 17.97
CA ASP A 95 -7.05 8.39 18.92
C ASP A 95 -5.62 8.89 18.60
N ARG A 96 -5.44 9.71 17.56
CA ARG A 96 -4.16 10.28 17.08
C ARG A 96 -3.11 9.25 16.62
N ARG A 97 -3.51 8.02 16.33
CA ARG A 97 -2.58 7.03 15.76
C ARG A 97 -2.56 7.13 14.24
N ASN A 98 -1.37 7.07 13.67
CA ASN A 98 -1.18 6.93 12.22
C ASN A 98 -1.42 5.45 11.86
N ILE A 99 -2.68 5.07 11.71
CA ILE A 99 -3.10 3.71 11.37
C ILE A 99 -3.32 3.66 9.87
N ALA A 100 -2.69 2.69 9.20
CA ALA A 100 -2.94 2.45 7.79
C ALA A 100 -4.38 1.95 7.60
N PHE A 101 -5.10 2.48 6.60
CA PHE A 101 -6.40 1.96 6.18
C PHE A 101 -6.36 0.44 5.94
N LEU A 102 -5.32 -0.02 5.22
CA LEU A 102 -5.06 -1.42 4.99
C LEU A 102 -3.63 -1.73 5.38
N GLN A 103 -3.44 -2.74 6.22
CA GLN A 103 -2.12 -3.29 6.48
C GLN A 103 -2.16 -4.81 6.35
N VAL A 104 -1.30 -5.32 5.48
CA VAL A 104 -1.17 -6.75 5.19
C VAL A 104 0.29 -7.13 5.09
N GLY A 105 0.60 -8.41 5.13
CA GLY A 105 1.98 -8.86 4.99
C GLY A 105 2.13 -10.33 5.27
N PHE A 106 3.38 -10.74 5.42
CA PHE A 106 3.72 -12.13 5.71
C PHE A 106 4.54 -12.21 6.98
N GLU A 107 4.31 -13.23 7.77
CA GLU A 107 5.17 -13.61 8.89
C GLU A 107 5.45 -15.11 8.86
N ARG A 108 6.65 -15.48 9.27
CA ARG A 108 7.05 -16.89 9.37
C ARG A 108 6.32 -17.57 10.52
N ASP A 109 5.82 -18.77 10.26
CA ASP A 109 5.23 -19.62 11.28
C ASP A 109 6.33 -20.10 12.26
N THR A 110 6.10 -19.93 13.56
CA THR A 110 7.03 -20.35 14.61
C THR A 110 7.05 -21.86 14.84
N SER A 111 5.96 -22.54 14.51
CA SER A 111 5.80 -24.00 14.57
C SER A 111 6.22 -24.68 13.27
N PHE A 112 6.08 -24.00 12.12
CA PHE A 112 6.41 -24.51 10.79
C PHE A 112 7.33 -23.56 10.02
N PRO A 113 8.66 -23.62 10.24
CA PRO A 113 9.59 -22.62 9.74
C PRO A 113 9.70 -22.53 8.20
N ASN A 114 9.04 -23.41 7.45
CA ASN A 114 9.02 -23.35 5.98
C ASN A 114 7.73 -22.73 5.44
N ILE A 115 6.88 -22.17 6.30
CA ILE A 115 5.59 -21.58 5.93
C ILE A 115 5.59 -20.08 6.27
N LEU A 116 5.19 -19.26 5.29
CA LEU A 116 4.87 -17.85 5.48
C LEU A 116 3.35 -17.70 5.51
N HIS A 117 2.82 -17.15 6.60
CA HIS A 117 1.40 -16.86 6.72
C HIS A 117 1.11 -15.45 6.24
N PHE A 118 0.10 -15.32 5.38
CA PHE A 118 -0.50 -14.03 5.09
C PHE A 118 -1.24 -13.54 6.33
N LYS A 119 -0.99 -12.29 6.72
CA LYS A 119 -1.64 -11.64 7.86
C LYS A 119 -2.24 -10.30 7.46
N THR A 120 -3.39 -10.02 8.03
CA THR A 120 -3.92 -8.67 8.14
C THR A 120 -3.52 -8.11 9.50
N PHE A 121 -3.13 -6.84 9.54
CA PHE A 121 -2.76 -6.14 10.76
C PHE A 121 -3.80 -5.04 10.97
N GLN A 122 -4.44 -5.02 12.13
CA GLN A 122 -5.42 -4.00 12.53
C GLN A 122 -4.84 -3.09 13.60
#